data_AF-A0A0Q4H3U1-F1
#
_entry.id   AF-A0A0Q4H3U1-F1
#
_cell.length_a   1.000
_cell.length_b   1.000
_cell.length_c   1.000
_cell.angle_alpha   90.00
_cell.angle_beta   90.00
_cell.angle_gamma   90.00
#
_symmetry.space_group_name_H-M   'P 1'
#
loop_
_entity.id
_entity.type
_entity.pdbx_description
1 polymer ?
#
loop_
_entity_poly.entity_id
_entity_poly.type
_entity_poly.pdbx_seq_one_letter_code
_entity_poly.pdbx_strand_id
1 'polypeptide(L)'
;MKFNAIAYRGDAPAITDAMGGTLDFSAPAISSIAGKNLRVLAVLSEKRHPGYPDVPSIAELGVPSVTPGLNGLFVPAGTPAPVIEDIERLCEKVTTSASFSDSAKTLMQVPQFLSATAFRARIDTVYKANAALVPELKLEKN
;
A
#
# COMPACT_ATOMS: atom_id res chain seq x y z
N MET A 1 12.62 -21.31 -6.09
CA MET A 1 13.43 -20.09 -6.00
C MET A 1 13.46 -19.64 -4.54
N LYS A 2 14.59 -19.16 -4.02
CA LYS A 2 14.72 -18.67 -2.63
C LYS A 2 15.27 -17.24 -2.68
N PHE A 3 14.64 -16.34 -1.96
CA PHE A 3 15.10 -14.95 -1.81
C PHE A 3 15.74 -14.74 -0.43
N ASN A 4 16.69 -13.81 -0.35
CA ASN A 4 17.27 -13.36 0.90
C ASN A 4 16.69 -11.98 1.25
N ALA A 5 15.76 -11.92 2.20
CA ALA A 5 15.12 -10.67 2.59
C ALA A 5 16.08 -9.80 3.41
N ILE A 6 16.36 -8.59 2.92
CA ILE A 6 17.17 -7.59 3.62
C ILE A 6 16.25 -6.49 4.15
N ALA A 7 16.19 -6.33 5.46
CA ALA A 7 15.32 -5.35 6.09
C ALA A 7 15.96 -3.95 6.07
N TYR A 8 15.24 -2.97 5.51
CA TYR A 8 15.62 -1.57 5.51
C TYR A 8 14.67 -0.73 6.38
N ARG A 9 15.17 0.39 6.91
CA ARG A 9 14.36 1.39 7.62
C ARG A 9 13.68 2.34 6.63
N GLY A 10 12.75 1.79 5.84
CA GLY A 10 12.00 2.50 4.82
C GLY A 10 12.59 2.39 3.41
N ASP A 11 11.87 2.93 2.44
CA ASP A 11 12.15 2.74 1.01
C ASP A 11 13.41 3.45 0.52
N ALA A 12 13.73 4.61 1.08
CA ALA A 12 14.83 5.45 0.59
C ALA A 12 16.19 4.73 0.51
N PRO A 13 16.70 4.10 1.59
CA PRO A 13 17.97 3.36 1.50
C PRO A 13 17.88 2.11 0.62
N ALA A 14 16.74 1.40 0.61
CA ALA A 14 16.57 0.22 -0.25
C ALA A 14 16.61 0.57 -1.75
N ILE A 15 16.02 1.71 -2.12
CA ILE A 15 16.05 2.23 -3.49
C ILE A 15 17.49 2.61 -3.88
N THR A 16 18.22 3.29 -3.00
CA THR A 16 19.63 3.65 -3.27
C THR A 16 20.48 2.41 -3.54
N ASP A 17 20.34 1.36 -2.73
CA ASP A 17 21.11 0.13 -2.88
C ASP A 17 20.69 -0.68 -4.11
N ALA A 18 19.41 -0.63 -4.50
CA ALA A 18 18.95 -1.21 -5.76
C ALA A 18 19.52 -0.46 -6.97
N MET A 19 19.54 0.88 -6.95
CA MET A 19 20.16 1.69 -8.01
C MET A 19 21.67 1.49 -8.10
N GLY A 20 22.33 1.24 -6.96
CA GLY A 20 23.76 0.97 -6.86
C GLY A 20 24.16 -0.46 -7.23
N GLY A 21 23.19 -1.37 -7.44
CA GLY A 21 23.45 -2.78 -7.75
C GLY A 21 23.82 -3.65 -6.55
N THR A 22 23.73 -3.12 -5.33
CA THR A 22 23.91 -3.89 -4.09
C THR A 22 22.73 -4.82 -3.84
N LEU A 23 21.53 -4.41 -4.25
CA LEU A 23 20.30 -5.17 -4.10
C LEU A 23 19.75 -5.59 -5.46
N ASP A 24 19.46 -6.88 -5.66
CA ASP A 24 18.94 -7.41 -6.94
C ASP A 24 17.61 -6.77 -7.35
N PHE A 25 16.71 -6.57 -6.37
CA PHE A 25 15.43 -5.90 -6.54
C PHE A 25 14.90 -5.41 -5.19
N SER A 26 14.01 -4.40 -5.22
CA SER A 26 13.28 -3.91 -4.05
C SER A 26 11.78 -3.92 -4.30
N ALA A 27 10.99 -3.88 -3.23
CA ALA A 27 9.53 -3.75 -3.26
C ALA A 27 9.04 -2.48 -2.53
N PRO A 28 9.46 -1.28 -2.96
CA PRO A 28 9.06 -0.02 -2.32
C PRO A 28 7.61 0.35 -2.68
N ALA A 29 7.04 1.33 -1.99
CA ALA A 29 5.80 1.94 -2.42
C ALA A 29 5.98 2.64 -3.79
N ILE A 30 4.96 2.57 -4.65
CA ILE A 30 5.00 3.20 -5.98
C ILE A 30 5.28 4.71 -5.91
N SER A 31 4.74 5.40 -4.90
CA SER A 31 5.02 6.82 -4.67
C SER A 31 6.50 7.10 -4.40
N SER A 32 7.22 6.15 -3.79
CA SER A 32 8.63 6.30 -3.46
C SER A 32 9.53 6.22 -4.68
N ILE A 33 9.06 5.66 -5.81
CA ILE A 33 9.85 5.51 -7.05
C ILE A 33 9.46 6.51 -8.14
N ALA A 34 8.48 7.37 -7.90
CA ALA A 34 8.08 8.39 -8.86
C ALA A 34 9.28 9.28 -9.23
N GLY A 35 9.55 9.43 -10.53
CA GLY A 35 10.68 10.21 -11.05
C GLY A 35 12.06 9.56 -10.82
N LYS A 36 12.13 8.37 -10.23
CA LYS A 36 13.38 7.61 -10.11
C LYS A 36 13.49 6.67 -11.31
N ASN A 37 14.62 6.70 -12.00
CA ASN A 37 14.85 5.91 -13.20
C ASN A 37 15.09 4.42 -12.86
N LEU A 38 14.04 3.75 -12.38
CA LEU A 38 14.02 2.35 -12.00
C LEU A 38 13.12 1.57 -12.95
N ARG A 39 13.52 0.34 -13.27
CA ARG A 39 12.67 -0.59 -14.01
C ARG A 39 11.66 -1.23 -13.06
N VAL A 40 10.37 -0.96 -13.27
CA VAL A 40 9.29 -1.63 -12.52
C VAL A 40 9.00 -2.98 -13.16
N LEU A 41 9.11 -4.06 -12.39
CA LEU A 41 8.96 -5.44 -12.89
C LEU A 41 7.53 -5.97 -12.79
N ALA A 42 6.86 -5.68 -11.67
CA ALA A 42 5.49 -6.07 -11.40
C ALA A 42 4.87 -5.13 -10.35
N VAL A 43 3.55 -5.01 -10.34
CA VAL A 43 2.80 -4.31 -9.29
C VAL A 43 2.22 -5.33 -8.31
N LEU A 44 2.50 -5.17 -7.02
CA LEU A 44 2.03 -6.05 -5.94
C LEU A 44 0.55 -5.79 -5.58
N SER A 45 -0.35 -5.96 -6.55
CA SER A 45 -1.79 -5.80 -6.42
C SER A 45 -2.54 -6.75 -7.34
N GLU A 46 -3.87 -6.80 -7.20
CA GLU A 46 -4.74 -7.57 -8.11
C GLU A 46 -4.73 -6.99 -9.54
N LYS A 47 -4.76 -5.66 -9.65
CA LYS A 47 -4.85 -4.93 -10.92
C LYS A 47 -3.55 -4.19 -11.21
N ARG A 48 -3.30 -3.86 -12.48
CA ARG A 48 -2.19 -2.98 -12.87
C ARG A 48 -2.36 -1.59 -12.28
N HIS A 49 -1.25 -0.90 -12.08
CA HIS A 49 -1.27 0.49 -11.61
C HIS A 49 -1.52 1.43 -12.80
N PRO A 50 -2.45 2.41 -12.71
CA PRO A 50 -2.73 3.33 -13.81
C PRO A 50 -1.51 4.13 -14.30
N GLY A 51 -0.57 4.44 -13.40
CA GLY A 51 0.69 5.10 -13.75
C GLY A 51 1.76 4.18 -14.36
N TYR A 52 1.52 2.87 -14.44
CA TYR A 52 2.38 1.87 -15.06
C TYR A 52 1.54 0.82 -15.82
N PRO A 53 0.77 1.22 -16.85
CA PRO A 53 -0.21 0.35 -17.50
C PRO A 53 0.40 -0.86 -18.22
N ASP A 54 1.66 -0.76 -18.64
CA ASP A 54 2.40 -1.83 -19.32
C ASP A 54 3.05 -2.83 -18.36
N VAL A 55 3.07 -2.51 -17.06
CA VAL A 55 3.67 -3.37 -16.03
C VAL A 55 2.60 -4.32 -15.50
N PRO A 56 2.83 -5.65 -15.52
CA PRO A 56 1.84 -6.61 -15.05
C PRO A 56 1.60 -6.49 -13.55
N SER A 57 0.40 -6.81 -13.11
CA SER A 57 0.11 -7.10 -11.71
C SER A 57 0.68 -8.48 -11.33
N ILE A 58 0.95 -8.70 -10.05
CA ILE A 58 1.42 -10.01 -9.58
C ILE A 58 0.37 -11.11 -9.79
N ALA A 59 -0.92 -10.74 -9.78
CA ALA A 59 -2.02 -11.65 -10.07
C ALA A 59 -2.03 -12.09 -11.55
N GLU A 60 -1.70 -11.21 -12.50
CA GLU A 60 -1.54 -11.57 -13.93
C GLU A 60 -0.37 -12.55 -14.14
N LEU A 61 0.60 -12.58 -13.23
CA LEU A 61 1.72 -13.51 -13.22
C LEU A 61 1.41 -14.84 -12.52
N GLY A 62 0.15 -15.06 -12.10
CA GLY A 62 -0.30 -16.29 -11.45
C GLY A 62 0.08 -16.41 -9.97
N VAL A 63 0.54 -15.32 -9.36
CA VAL A 63 0.89 -15.28 -7.93
C VAL A 63 -0.25 -14.61 -7.17
N PRO A 64 -0.73 -15.20 -6.05
CA PRO A 64 -1.75 -14.57 -5.22
C PRO A 64 -1.36 -13.14 -4.83
N SER A 65 -2.22 -12.18 -5.12
CA SER A 65 -1.95 -10.79 -4.76
C SER A 65 -1.94 -10.59 -3.26
N VAL A 66 -1.06 -9.73 -2.79
CA VAL A 66 -1.07 -9.24 -1.40
C VAL A 66 -2.01 -8.05 -1.29
N THR A 67 -2.60 -7.85 -0.10
CA THR A 67 -3.39 -6.65 0.14
C THR A 67 -2.45 -5.44 0.11
N PRO A 68 -2.69 -4.44 -0.77
CA PRO A 68 -1.84 -3.26 -0.83
C PRO A 68 -1.83 -2.50 0.50
N GLY A 69 -0.74 -1.77 0.75
CA GLY A 69 -0.63 -0.84 1.87
C GLY A 69 -1.83 0.11 1.92
N LEU A 70 -2.27 0.44 3.13
CA LEU A 70 -3.47 1.24 3.37
C LEU A 70 -3.10 2.52 4.12
N ASN A 71 -3.81 3.59 3.78
CA ASN A 71 -3.81 4.85 4.51
C ASN A 71 -5.23 5.13 4.96
N GLY A 72 -5.41 5.64 6.17
CA GLY A 72 -6.73 6.00 6.68
C GLY A 72 -6.66 6.67 8.05
N LEU A 73 -7.84 7.00 8.58
CA LEU A 73 -8.00 7.66 9.86
C LEU A 73 -8.55 6.68 10.90
N PHE A 74 -8.04 6.79 12.11
CA PHE A 74 -8.52 6.05 13.26
C PHE A 74 -8.97 7.04 14.33
N VAL A 75 -10.02 6.67 15.07
CA VAL A 75 -10.55 7.45 16.18
C VAL A 75 -10.49 6.61 17.47
N PRO A 76 -10.49 7.25 18.65
CA PRO A 76 -10.54 6.52 19.92
C PRO A 76 -11.71 5.53 20.01
N ALA A 77 -11.53 4.46 20.78
CA ALA A 77 -12.63 3.55 21.08
C ALA A 77 -13.74 4.31 21.82
N GLY A 78 -14.99 4.10 21.41
CA GLY A 78 -16.16 4.77 22.02
C GLY A 78 -16.46 6.17 21.48
N THR A 79 -15.78 6.64 20.42
CA THR A 79 -16.19 7.86 19.70
C THR A 79 -17.67 7.76 19.30
N PRO A 80 -18.52 8.77 19.61
CA PRO A 80 -19.94 8.74 19.27
C PRO A 80 -20.19 8.60 17.77
N ALA A 81 -21.22 7.85 17.39
CA ALA A 81 -21.59 7.62 15.99
C ALA A 81 -21.73 8.91 15.15
N PRO A 82 -22.35 10.00 15.65
CA PRO A 82 -22.44 11.23 14.86
C PRO A 82 -21.08 11.83 14.49
N VAL A 83 -20.07 11.70 15.35
CA VAL A 83 -18.71 12.18 15.06
C VAL A 83 -18.03 11.32 14.00
N ILE A 84 -18.26 10.01 14.03
CA ILE A 84 -17.74 9.08 13.01
C ILE A 84 -18.38 9.39 11.65
N GLU A 85 -19.69 9.60 11.61
CA GLU A 85 -20.43 9.97 10.40
C GLU A 85 -19.94 11.31 9.81
N ASP A 86 -19.66 12.29 10.66
CA ASP A 86 -19.09 13.57 10.24
C ASP A 86 -17.71 13.42 9.61
N ILE A 87 -16.82 12.64 10.25
CA ILE A 87 -15.47 12.35 9.73
C ILE A 87 -15.55 11.59 8.40
N GLU A 88 -16.41 10.57 8.32
CA GLU A 88 -16.62 9.79 7.11
C GLU A 88 -17.04 10.67 5.93
N ARG A 89 -18.06 11.50 6.15
CA ARG A 89 -18.57 12.46 5.15
C ARG A 89 -17.52 13.47 4.69
N LEU A 90 -16.69 13.97 5.62
CA LEU A 90 -15.57 14.86 5.28
C LEU A 90 -14.51 14.12 4.44
N CYS A 91 -14.19 12.88 4.80
CA CYS A 91 -13.24 12.06 4.04
C CYS A 91 -13.75 11.80 2.62
N GLU A 92 -15.03 11.46 2.46
CA GLU A 92 -15.66 11.27 1.14
C GLU A 92 -15.56 12.55 0.31
N LYS A 93 -15.95 13.69 0.88
CA LYS A 93 -15.90 14.99 0.21
C LYS A 93 -14.48 15.37 -0.24
N VAL A 94 -13.48 15.13 0.60
CA VAL A 94 -12.08 15.46 0.27
C VAL A 94 -11.53 14.50 -0.78
N THR A 95 -11.73 13.20 -0.61
CA THR A 95 -11.18 12.19 -1.51
C THR A 95 -11.77 12.25 -2.93
N THR A 96 -12.98 12.78 -3.06
CA THR A 96 -13.65 13.02 -4.36
C THR A 96 -13.38 14.42 -4.93
N SER A 97 -12.66 15.29 -4.22
CA SER A 97 -12.32 16.62 -4.72
C SER A 97 -11.28 16.57 -5.83
N ALA A 98 -11.34 17.54 -6.76
CA ALA A 98 -10.39 17.66 -7.87
C ALA A 98 -8.95 17.89 -7.36
N SER A 99 -8.76 18.82 -6.43
CA SER A 99 -7.42 19.13 -5.88
C SER A 99 -6.76 17.93 -5.21
N PHE A 100 -7.54 17.12 -4.49
CA PHE A 100 -7.03 15.88 -3.89
C PHE A 100 -6.70 14.85 -4.97
N SER A 101 -7.61 14.65 -5.93
CA SER A 101 -7.40 13.70 -7.03
C SER A 101 -6.16 14.03 -7.85
N ASP A 102 -5.91 15.31 -8.13
CA ASP A 102 -4.74 15.76 -8.89
C ASP A 102 -3.44 15.60 -8.10
N SER A 103 -3.48 15.91 -6.80
CA SER A 103 -2.36 15.65 -5.89
C SER A 103 -2.04 14.16 -5.79
N ALA A 104 -3.08 13.33 -5.65
CA ALA A 104 -2.93 11.89 -5.57
C ALA A 104 -2.32 11.30 -6.85
N LYS A 105 -2.80 11.71 -8.03
CA LYS A 105 -2.20 11.33 -9.32
C LYS A 105 -0.73 11.71 -9.42
N THR A 106 -0.38 12.94 -9.02
CA THR A 106 1.00 13.43 -9.01
C THR A 106 1.91 12.57 -8.12
N LEU A 107 1.38 12.11 -6.98
CA LEU A 107 2.07 11.23 -6.05
C LEU A 107 1.93 9.74 -6.38
N MET A 108 1.39 9.40 -7.55
CA MET A 108 1.16 8.02 -8.00
C MET A 108 0.31 7.22 -7.01
N GLN A 109 -0.62 7.87 -6.32
CA GLN A 109 -1.60 7.27 -5.44
C GLN A 109 -2.90 7.01 -6.20
N VAL A 110 -3.52 5.86 -5.93
CA VAL A 110 -4.86 5.53 -6.41
C VAL A 110 -5.79 5.57 -5.20
N PRO A 111 -6.34 6.75 -4.86
CA PRO A 111 -7.19 6.86 -3.69
C PRO A 111 -8.51 6.13 -3.94
N GLN A 112 -8.95 5.39 -2.94
CA GLN A 112 -10.27 4.80 -2.92
C GLN A 112 -10.88 5.10 -1.56
N PHE A 113 -11.99 5.83 -1.56
CA PHE A 113 -12.78 6.04 -0.36
C PHE A 113 -13.42 4.72 0.08
N LEU A 114 -13.43 4.48 1.39
CA LEU A 114 -14.17 3.41 2.05
C LEU A 114 -14.95 4.04 3.19
N SER A 115 -16.22 3.64 3.35
CA SER A 115 -16.99 3.99 4.55
C SER A 115 -16.30 3.47 5.81
N ALA A 116 -16.64 4.00 6.99
CA ALA A 116 -16.05 3.56 8.25
C ALA A 116 -16.23 2.04 8.46
N THR A 117 -17.40 1.51 8.10
CA THR A 117 -17.70 0.07 8.17
C THR A 117 -16.84 -0.73 7.18
N ALA A 118 -16.74 -0.31 5.92
CA ALA A 118 -15.94 -1.01 4.92
C ALA A 118 -14.44 -0.94 5.24
N PHE A 119 -13.97 0.20 5.72
CA PHE A 119 -12.59 0.40 6.15
C PHE A 119 -12.26 -0.50 7.34
N ARG A 120 -13.12 -0.55 8.36
CA ARG A 120 -12.95 -1.47 9.51
C ARG A 120 -12.88 -2.92 9.06
N ALA A 121 -13.80 -3.37 8.21
CA ALA A 121 -13.79 -4.75 7.69
C ALA A 121 -12.49 -5.09 6.95
N ARG A 122 -11.94 -4.12 6.20
CA ARG A 122 -10.65 -4.26 5.53
C ARG A 122 -9.49 -4.36 6.51
N ILE A 123 -9.45 -3.49 7.54
CA ILE A 123 -8.43 -3.57 8.61
C ILE A 123 -8.49 -4.93 9.30
N ASP A 124 -9.68 -5.40 9.67
CA ASP A 124 -9.85 -6.70 10.35
C ASP A 124 -9.34 -7.86 9.48
N THR A 125 -9.55 -7.78 8.16
CA THR A 125 -9.05 -8.77 7.20
C THR A 125 -7.52 -8.78 7.12
N VAL A 126 -6.92 -7.60 6.97
CA VAL A 126 -5.45 -7.44 6.92
C VAL A 126 -4.82 -7.91 8.24
N TYR A 127 -5.42 -7.54 9.37
CA TYR A 127 -4.93 -7.91 10.69
C TYR A 127 -4.94 -9.42 10.89
N LYS A 128 -6.04 -10.10 10.52
CA LYS A 128 -6.15 -11.57 10.59
C LYS A 128 -5.13 -12.27 9.69
N ALA A 129 -4.96 -11.80 8.46
CA ALA A 129 -3.99 -12.37 7.52
C ALA A 129 -2.56 -12.22 8.07
N ASN A 130 -2.20 -11.04 8.55
CA ASN A 130 -0.87 -10.78 9.11
C ASN A 130 -0.63 -11.57 10.41
N ALA A 131 -1.63 -11.70 11.28
CA ALA A 131 -1.51 -12.48 12.52
C ALA A 131 -1.21 -13.96 12.26
N ALA A 132 -1.67 -14.52 11.14
CA ALA A 132 -1.32 -15.87 10.72
C ALA A 132 0.09 -15.96 10.09
N LEU A 133 0.44 -14.97 9.25
CA LEU A 133 1.70 -14.98 8.50
C LEU A 133 2.95 -14.67 9.34
N VAL A 134 2.85 -13.76 10.31
CA VAL A 134 4.01 -13.35 11.13
C VAL A 134 4.72 -14.54 11.80
N PRO A 135 4.03 -15.46 12.51
CA PRO A 135 4.69 -16.62 13.11
C PRO A 135 5.15 -17.65 12.06
N GLU A 136 4.38 -17.86 10.99
CA GLU A 136 4.76 -18.77 9.90
C GLU A 136 6.09 -18.35 9.26
N LEU A 137 6.27 -17.05 9.05
CA LEU A 137 7.45 -16.46 8.45
C LEU A 137 8.56 -16.14 9.45
N LYS A 138 8.34 -16.41 10.75
CA LYS A 138 9.29 -16.12 11.84
C LYS A 138 9.70 -14.65 11.88
N LEU A 139 8.72 -13.76 11.74
CA LEU A 139 8.88 -12.31 11.72
C LEU A 139 8.52 -11.65 13.05
N GLU A 140 8.41 -12.42 14.14
CA GLU A 140 8.19 -11.83 15.45
C GLU A 140 9.32 -10.87 15.81
N LYS A 141 8.97 -9.73 16.41
CA LYS A 141 9.98 -8.88 17.04
C LYS A 141 10.53 -9.64 18.25
N ASN A 142 11.83 -9.94 18.23
CA ASN A 142 12.59 -10.25 19.45
C ASN A 142 12.51 -9.07 20.42
#